data_AF-A0A2R6NUW7-F1
#
_entry.id   AF-A0A2R6NUW7-F1
#
_cell.length_a   1.000
_cell.length_b   1.000
_cell.length_c   1.000
_cell.angle_alpha   90.00
_cell.angle_beta   90.00
_cell.angle_gamma   90.00
#
_symmetry.space_group_name_H-M   'P 1'
#
loop_
_entity.id
_entity.type
_entity.pdbx_description
1 polymer ?
#
loop_
_entity_poly.entity_id
_entity_poly.type
_entity_poly.pdbx_seq_one_letter_code
_entity_poly.pdbx_strand_id
1 'polypeptide(L)'
;MMRVFAFILALFLLVGTARSDCEVDVHEPRHPSDTRDDGPAINAAFQKCARGGKVVLDKFYIVDSLLFTTDLHDVEIELSGTIQYTPNIEKWSPDSYFLTYQNATTFWFLSGEKIQMHGGGTIDGNGQVWYDALANSSDTGTAGGSSRTFARPVPLTVGNASHVHIEDITIVNSPFWYAGEVDIVANVTIKDVSMNNAQNGARIKVFGGSSDPASTAGGGSGFVQNITYHDYTVNNVDNPIVIDQCYDTAADVCAQFPSLVTISDVHFINVKGTSSGAEGNVVADLECSSECTDITANGTDIRPPDGAATFTCQNIESTDQLDFNCTAPAS
;
A
#
# COMPACT_ATOMS: atom_id res chain seq x y z
N MET A 1 24.56 -48.35 46.27
CA MET A 1 25.70 -47.43 46.14
C MET A 1 25.78 -47.02 44.66
N MET A 2 25.65 -45.73 44.41
CA MET A 2 25.38 -45.07 43.11
C MET A 2 26.68 -44.79 42.34
N ARG A 3 26.73 -45.04 41.01
CA ARG A 3 27.66 -44.42 40.02
C ARG A 3 27.03 -44.48 38.61
N VAL A 4 26.27 -43.45 38.20
CA VAL A 4 26.65 -42.26 37.41
C VAL A 4 26.82 -42.57 35.90
N PHE A 5 25.78 -42.25 35.13
CA PHE A 5 25.86 -42.01 33.68
C PHE A 5 26.29 -40.57 33.47
N ALA A 6 27.41 -40.33 32.80
CA ALA A 6 27.83 -39.00 32.38
C ALA A 6 27.06 -38.61 31.12
N PHE A 7 26.05 -37.76 31.26
CA PHE A 7 25.46 -37.02 30.13
C PHE A 7 26.34 -35.82 29.84
N ILE A 8 26.99 -35.81 28.68
CA ILE A 8 27.57 -34.59 28.12
C ILE A 8 26.39 -33.78 27.57
N LEU A 9 25.92 -32.83 28.37
CA LEU A 9 24.97 -31.82 27.92
C LEU A 9 25.76 -30.81 27.09
N ALA A 10 25.66 -30.90 25.76
CA ALA A 10 26.10 -29.82 24.88
C ALA A 10 25.16 -28.63 25.11
N LEU A 11 25.61 -27.67 25.92
CA LEU A 11 24.92 -26.41 26.13
C LEU A 11 25.06 -25.59 24.85
N PHE A 12 24.10 -25.72 23.92
CA PHE A 12 23.87 -24.67 22.93
C PHE A 12 23.30 -23.47 23.69
N LEU A 13 24.18 -22.53 24.05
CA LEU A 13 23.76 -21.18 24.37
C LEU A 13 23.11 -20.63 23.10
N LEU A 14 21.77 -20.65 23.04
CA LEU A 14 21.04 -19.67 22.24
C LEU A 14 21.36 -18.31 22.87
N VAL A 15 22.44 -17.69 22.38
CA VAL A 15 22.63 -16.26 22.55
C VAL A 15 21.59 -15.63 21.64
N GLY A 16 20.37 -15.44 22.15
CA GLY A 16 19.48 -14.46 21.57
C GLY A 16 20.21 -13.11 21.68
N THR A 17 20.67 -12.58 20.54
CA THR A 17 21.20 -11.22 20.51
C THR A 17 20.07 -10.30 20.92
N ALA A 18 20.17 -9.68 22.10
CA ALA A 18 19.20 -8.68 22.53
C ALA A 18 19.18 -7.56 21.48
N ARG A 19 18.01 -7.33 20.90
CA ARG A 19 17.77 -6.24 19.96
C ARG A 19 18.06 -4.93 20.68
N SER A 20 18.77 -4.01 20.04
CA SER A 20 18.99 -2.68 20.63
C SER A 20 17.79 -1.80 20.34
N ASP A 21 17.18 -1.25 21.37
CA ASP A 21 16.01 -0.39 21.25
C ASP A 21 16.44 1.08 21.16
N CYS A 22 15.95 1.77 20.13
CA CYS A 22 16.13 3.19 19.89
C CYS A 22 14.76 3.88 20.01
N GLU A 23 14.42 4.26 21.24
CA GLU A 23 13.29 5.16 21.50
C GLU A 23 13.60 6.56 20.99
N VAL A 24 12.63 7.18 20.32
CA VAL A 24 12.75 8.56 19.86
C VAL A 24 12.19 9.51 20.91
N ASP A 25 13.05 10.41 21.39
CA ASP A 25 12.64 11.52 22.23
C ASP A 25 12.08 12.67 21.40
N VAL A 26 10.97 13.24 21.86
CA VAL A 26 10.36 14.42 21.23
C VAL A 26 11.21 15.66 21.51
N HIS A 27 11.34 16.50 20.51
CA HIS A 27 11.97 17.81 20.62
C HIS A 27 11.03 18.79 21.30
N GLU A 28 11.41 19.25 22.49
CA GLU A 28 10.73 20.33 23.20
C GLU A 28 11.41 21.68 22.87
N PRO A 29 10.71 22.64 22.23
CA PRO A 29 11.23 23.97 21.93
C PRO A 29 11.78 24.65 23.19
N ARG A 30 13.04 25.09 23.17
CA ARG A 30 13.70 25.71 24.35
C ARG A 30 13.68 27.22 24.28
N HIS A 31 13.37 27.79 23.13
CA HIS A 31 13.21 29.22 22.91
C HIS A 31 11.91 29.52 22.13
N PRO A 32 11.25 30.68 22.33
CA PRO A 32 10.02 31.04 21.61
C PRO A 32 10.13 31.14 20.08
N SER A 33 11.35 31.15 19.54
CA SER A 33 11.63 31.13 18.10
C SER A 33 11.91 29.73 17.55
N ASP A 34 12.00 28.72 18.40
CA ASP A 34 12.26 27.34 17.98
C ASP A 34 10.95 26.73 17.49
N THR A 35 10.92 26.35 16.22
CA THR A 35 9.85 25.52 15.67
C THR A 35 10.14 24.06 15.98
N ARG A 36 9.12 23.32 16.44
CA ARG A 36 9.27 21.90 16.78
C ARG A 36 9.47 21.07 15.50
N ASP A 37 10.58 20.33 15.46
CA ASP A 37 10.88 19.35 14.42
C ASP A 37 11.56 18.12 15.03
N ASP A 38 10.85 17.00 14.99
CA ASP A 38 11.27 15.71 15.52
C ASP A 38 12.00 14.86 14.45
N GLY A 39 12.01 15.29 13.18
CA GLY A 39 12.61 14.56 12.08
C GLY A 39 14.10 14.23 12.28
N PRO A 40 14.95 15.16 12.75
CA PRO A 40 16.36 14.87 13.05
C PRO A 40 16.54 13.80 14.13
N ALA A 41 15.67 13.77 15.15
CA ALA A 41 15.73 12.75 16.21
C ALA A 41 15.31 11.37 15.69
N ILE A 42 14.26 11.32 14.85
CA ILE A 42 13.84 10.11 14.16
C ILE A 42 14.98 9.57 13.30
N ASN A 43 15.57 10.39 12.42
CA ASN A 43 16.69 9.96 11.57
C ASN A 43 17.89 9.46 12.38
N ALA A 44 18.22 10.11 13.50
CA ALA A 44 19.30 9.68 14.38
C ALA A 44 19.03 8.31 15.03
N ALA A 45 17.79 8.03 15.43
CA ALA A 45 17.40 6.72 15.96
C ALA A 45 17.53 5.63 14.90
N PHE A 46 17.09 5.89 13.66
CA PHE A 46 17.28 4.98 12.54
C PHE A 46 18.75 4.73 12.22
N GLN A 47 19.62 5.75 12.25
CA GLN A 47 21.06 5.57 12.06
C GLN A 47 21.69 4.70 13.16
N LYS A 48 21.27 4.89 14.42
CA LYS A 48 21.78 4.13 15.57
C LYS A 48 21.33 2.66 15.54
N CYS A 49 20.07 2.42 15.16
CA CYS A 49 19.47 1.08 15.14
C CYS A 49 19.40 0.45 13.74
N ALA A 50 20.19 0.95 12.79
CA ALA A 50 20.17 0.52 11.39
C ALA A 50 20.49 -0.96 11.18
N ARG A 51 21.06 -1.68 12.16
CA ARG A 51 21.45 -3.09 12.02
C ARG A 51 21.01 -3.92 13.23
N GLY A 52 20.03 -4.81 13.05
CA GLY A 52 19.54 -5.70 14.10
C GLY A 52 18.88 -4.96 15.26
N GLY A 53 18.36 -3.76 15.04
CA GLY A 53 17.82 -2.85 16.06
C GLY A 53 16.31 -2.68 15.94
N LYS A 54 15.70 -2.08 16.97
CA LYS A 54 14.29 -1.70 17.00
C LYS A 54 14.18 -0.19 17.15
N VAL A 55 13.44 0.47 16.28
CA VAL A 55 13.12 1.89 16.41
C VAL A 55 11.69 2.01 16.93
N VAL A 56 11.52 2.74 18.04
CA VAL A 56 10.21 2.91 18.69
C VAL A 56 9.74 4.35 18.48
N LEU A 57 8.60 4.47 17.80
CA LEU A 57 7.92 5.70 17.44
C LEU A 57 6.53 5.69 18.10
N ASP A 58 6.50 5.85 19.42
CA ASP A 58 5.31 5.67 20.28
C ASP A 58 4.66 6.99 20.74
N LYS A 59 5.23 8.14 20.31
CA LYS A 59 4.76 9.48 20.68
C LYS A 59 4.11 10.19 19.49
N PHE A 60 3.59 11.39 19.75
CA PHE A 60 3.20 12.30 18.69
C PHE A 60 4.44 13.10 18.24
N TYR A 61 4.86 12.93 16.99
CA TYR A 61 6.00 13.56 16.37
C TYR A 61 5.54 14.59 15.34
N ILE A 62 6.06 15.81 15.43
CA ILE A 62 5.91 16.83 14.40
C ILE A 62 7.16 16.78 13.53
N VAL A 63 7.00 16.52 12.24
CA VAL A 63 8.12 16.38 11.31
C VAL A 63 8.11 17.55 10.33
N ASP A 64 9.17 18.34 10.40
CA ASP A 64 9.47 19.47 9.50
C ASP A 64 10.81 19.23 8.77
N SER A 65 11.26 17.98 8.72
CA SER A 65 12.49 17.57 8.03
C SER A 65 12.27 16.27 7.29
N LEU A 66 12.94 16.10 6.15
CA LEU A 66 12.94 14.86 5.40
C LEU A 66 13.34 13.68 6.29
N LEU A 67 12.50 12.66 6.36
CA LEU A 67 12.86 11.38 6.95
C LEU A 67 13.56 10.54 5.88
N PHE A 68 14.86 10.33 6.05
CA PHE A 68 15.69 9.61 5.08
C PHE A 68 16.36 8.43 5.76
N THR A 69 15.58 7.37 5.93
CA THR A 69 15.93 6.20 6.74
C THR A 69 16.40 5.09 5.81
N THR A 70 17.70 5.06 5.57
CA THR A 70 18.36 4.17 4.60
C THR A 70 19.40 3.28 5.28
N ASP A 71 19.95 2.32 4.54
CA ASP A 71 20.94 1.36 5.02
C ASP A 71 20.46 0.50 6.22
N LEU A 72 19.14 0.25 6.31
CA LEU A 72 18.54 -0.59 7.34
C LEU A 72 18.78 -2.08 7.04
N HIS A 73 19.08 -2.88 8.06
CA HIS A 73 19.24 -4.33 7.97
C HIS A 73 18.69 -4.99 9.23
N ASP A 74 17.65 -5.81 9.08
CA ASP A 74 16.97 -6.49 10.20
C ASP A 74 16.49 -5.46 11.24
N VAL A 75 15.63 -4.55 10.81
CA VAL A 75 15.11 -3.46 11.63
C VAL A 75 13.61 -3.62 11.84
N GLU A 76 13.20 -3.52 13.11
CA GLU A 76 11.81 -3.47 13.49
C GLU A 76 11.48 -2.02 13.84
N ILE A 77 10.38 -1.55 13.28
CA ILE A 77 9.87 -0.21 13.46
C ILE A 77 8.53 -0.39 14.16
N GLU A 78 8.51 -0.13 15.46
CA GLU A 78 7.26 -0.06 16.20
C GLU A 78 6.73 1.37 16.09
N LEU A 79 5.85 1.59 15.11
CA LEU A 79 5.10 2.81 14.94
C LEU A 79 3.74 2.65 15.59
N SER A 80 3.63 3.06 16.86
CA SER A 80 2.37 3.06 17.63
C SER A 80 1.84 4.47 17.95
N GLY A 81 2.68 5.49 17.77
CA GLY A 81 2.34 6.90 17.89
C GLY A 81 1.87 7.54 16.57
N THR A 82 2.10 8.84 16.43
CA THR A 82 1.73 9.60 15.22
C THR A 82 2.92 10.37 14.69
N ILE A 83 3.21 10.26 13.40
CA ILE A 83 4.09 11.17 12.66
C ILE A 83 3.20 12.11 11.87
N GLN A 84 3.26 13.42 12.15
CA GLN A 84 2.54 14.42 11.38
C GLN A 84 3.53 15.35 10.68
N TYR A 85 3.44 15.44 9.36
CA TYR A 85 4.24 16.40 8.59
C TYR A 85 3.65 17.81 8.70
N THR A 86 4.50 18.82 8.66
CA THR A 86 4.04 20.22 8.67
C THR A 86 3.37 20.59 7.34
N PRO A 87 2.30 21.41 7.35
CA PRO A 87 1.57 21.77 6.15
C PRO A 87 2.22 22.97 5.46
N ASN A 88 3.50 22.86 5.08
CA ASN A 88 4.28 23.95 4.51
C ASN A 88 4.74 23.65 3.08
N ILE A 89 3.94 24.09 2.09
CA ILE A 89 4.25 23.89 0.66
C ILE A 89 5.58 24.53 0.28
N GLU A 90 5.84 25.78 0.69
CA GLU A 90 7.05 26.52 0.31
C GLU A 90 8.33 25.83 0.79
N LYS A 91 8.23 25.15 1.92
CA LYS A 91 9.31 24.36 2.49
C LYS A 91 9.42 22.98 1.84
N TRP A 92 8.33 22.23 1.81
CA TRP A 92 8.37 20.84 1.35
C TRP A 92 8.55 20.72 -0.15
N SER A 93 8.16 21.72 -0.95
CA SER A 93 8.39 21.67 -2.39
C SER A 93 9.87 21.56 -2.78
N PRO A 94 10.80 22.35 -2.19
CA PRO A 94 12.24 22.16 -2.37
C PRO A 94 12.86 21.03 -1.52
N ASP A 95 12.37 20.81 -0.29
CA ASP A 95 13.06 19.99 0.73
C ASP A 95 12.67 18.50 0.73
N SER A 96 11.49 18.16 0.21
CA SER A 96 11.07 16.76 0.11
C SER A 96 11.98 15.97 -0.83
N TYR A 97 12.07 14.66 -0.58
CA TYR A 97 12.93 13.81 -1.39
C TYR A 97 12.25 13.57 -2.73
N PHE A 98 12.88 14.07 -3.80
CA PHE A 98 12.37 13.89 -5.14
C PHE A 98 12.59 12.45 -5.59
N LEU A 99 11.50 11.71 -5.74
CA LEU A 99 11.46 10.40 -6.36
C LEU A 99 11.53 10.65 -7.86
N THR A 100 12.66 10.32 -8.46
CA THR A 100 12.82 10.56 -9.90
C THR A 100 11.94 9.61 -10.74
N TYR A 101 11.57 8.46 -10.18
CA TYR A 101 10.86 7.38 -10.89
C TYR A 101 9.34 7.54 -10.91
N GLN A 102 8.77 7.76 -9.73
CA GLN A 102 7.41 8.23 -9.50
C GLN A 102 7.58 9.73 -9.56
N ASN A 103 7.30 10.48 -10.61
CA ASN A 103 7.54 11.92 -10.71
C ASN A 103 6.81 12.71 -9.59
N ALA A 104 7.35 12.60 -8.39
CA ALA A 104 6.68 12.79 -7.13
C ALA A 104 7.76 13.12 -6.11
N THR A 105 7.32 13.63 -4.98
CA THR A 105 8.21 13.83 -3.84
C THR A 105 7.77 12.91 -2.72
N THR A 106 8.59 12.73 -1.69
CA THR A 106 8.17 12.02 -0.49
C THR A 106 8.68 12.71 0.78
N PHE A 107 7.87 12.64 1.83
CA PHE A 107 8.27 13.08 3.15
C PHE A 107 9.17 12.08 3.86
N TRP A 108 8.99 10.78 3.57
CA TRP A 108 9.74 9.70 4.21
C TRP A 108 10.14 8.63 3.21
N PHE A 109 11.45 8.51 3.02
CA PHE A 109 12.06 7.45 2.24
C PHE A 109 12.65 6.36 3.16
N LEU A 110 12.12 5.15 3.04
CA LEU A 110 12.50 3.97 3.82
C LEU A 110 13.19 2.94 2.93
N SER A 111 14.43 2.57 3.26
CA SER A 111 15.28 1.67 2.44
C SER A 111 16.10 0.72 3.30
N GLY A 112 16.24 -0.54 2.84
CA GLY A 112 17.02 -1.56 3.52
C GLY A 112 16.50 -2.99 3.36
N GLU A 113 16.98 -3.91 4.18
CA GLU A 113 16.65 -5.34 4.14
C GLU A 113 16.00 -5.79 5.46
N LYS A 114 14.98 -6.66 5.39
CA LYS A 114 14.28 -7.21 6.56
C LYS A 114 13.75 -6.11 7.47
N ILE A 115 12.87 -5.29 6.91
CA ILE A 115 12.23 -4.21 7.62
C ILE A 115 10.83 -4.70 8.03
N GLN A 116 10.53 -4.62 9.32
CA GLN A 116 9.20 -4.92 9.84
C GLN A 116 8.63 -3.66 10.46
N MET A 117 7.60 -3.06 9.87
CA MET A 117 6.90 -1.92 10.46
C MET A 117 5.52 -2.36 10.90
N HIS A 118 5.20 -2.08 12.16
CA HIS A 118 3.93 -2.43 12.79
C HIS A 118 3.66 -1.53 13.99
N GLY A 119 2.49 -1.62 14.61
CA GLY A 119 2.21 -1.00 15.92
C GLY A 119 0.94 -0.17 16.02
N GLY A 120 0.16 -0.05 14.94
CA GLY A 120 -1.15 0.60 14.91
C GLY A 120 -1.12 2.13 14.79
N GLY A 121 0.07 2.70 14.64
CA GLY A 121 0.30 4.14 14.59
C GLY A 121 -0.05 4.80 13.26
N THR A 122 0.07 6.13 13.22
CA THR A 122 -0.40 6.96 12.10
C THR A 122 0.71 7.79 11.46
N ILE A 123 0.73 7.86 10.14
CA ILE A 123 1.50 8.81 9.34
C ILE A 123 0.50 9.79 8.71
N ASP A 124 0.53 11.04 9.14
CA ASP A 124 -0.33 12.13 8.68
C ASP A 124 0.43 13.06 7.72
N GLY A 125 0.09 12.96 6.43
CA GLY A 125 0.57 13.78 5.32
C GLY A 125 0.23 15.28 5.42
N ASN A 126 -0.76 15.64 6.25
CA ASN A 126 -1.24 17.00 6.44
C ASN A 126 -1.55 17.74 5.12
N GLY A 127 -2.09 17.01 4.14
CA GLY A 127 -2.19 17.40 2.74
C GLY A 127 -3.14 18.56 2.40
N GLN A 128 -3.95 19.07 3.35
CA GLN A 128 -5.03 20.01 3.04
C GLN A 128 -4.56 21.27 2.29
N VAL A 129 -3.41 21.82 2.68
CA VAL A 129 -2.86 23.01 2.01
C VAL A 129 -2.50 22.74 0.55
N TRP A 130 -2.05 21.53 0.20
CA TRP A 130 -1.75 21.15 -1.18
C TRP A 130 -3.02 20.97 -2.00
N TYR A 131 -4.11 20.50 -1.38
CA TYR A 131 -5.42 20.39 -2.04
C TYR A 131 -5.99 21.78 -2.34
N ASP A 132 -5.93 22.69 -1.36
CA ASP A 132 -6.42 24.06 -1.52
C ASP A 132 -5.59 24.83 -2.55
N ALA A 133 -4.27 24.64 -2.57
CA ALA A 133 -3.41 25.22 -3.60
C ALA A 133 -3.78 24.70 -4.99
N LEU A 134 -3.93 23.38 -5.15
CA LEU A 134 -4.30 22.73 -6.41
C LEU A 134 -5.66 23.21 -6.93
N ALA A 135 -6.64 23.40 -6.05
CA ALA A 135 -7.99 23.83 -6.44
C ALA A 135 -8.05 25.31 -6.86
N ASN A 136 -7.14 26.14 -6.34
CA ASN A 136 -7.11 27.59 -6.60
C ASN A 136 -6.08 27.99 -7.67
N SER A 137 -5.26 27.05 -8.14
CA SER A 137 -4.36 27.22 -9.28
C SER A 137 -4.83 26.40 -10.47
N SER A 138 -4.70 26.93 -11.69
CA SER A 138 -4.68 26.09 -12.91
C SER A 138 -3.38 25.28 -13.05
N ASP A 139 -2.49 25.40 -12.06
CA ASP A 139 -1.31 24.58 -11.88
C ASP A 139 -1.79 23.26 -11.25
N THR A 140 -1.60 22.15 -11.96
CA THR A 140 -1.89 20.80 -11.46
C THR A 140 -0.95 20.37 -10.34
N GLY A 141 -0.03 21.27 -9.96
CA GLY A 141 1.20 20.94 -9.28
C GLY A 141 1.98 19.88 -10.03
N THR A 142 3.10 19.52 -9.43
CA THR A 142 3.68 18.23 -9.75
C THR A 142 2.73 17.14 -9.20
N ALA A 143 1.82 16.63 -10.04
CA ALA A 143 1.59 15.17 -10.20
C ALA A 143 2.82 14.48 -10.84
N GLY A 144 3.73 15.32 -11.32
CA GLY A 144 4.92 15.02 -12.05
C GLY A 144 5.17 16.12 -13.07
N GLY A 145 6.30 16.83 -13.00
CA GLY A 145 6.48 18.01 -13.86
C GLY A 145 7.54 19.03 -13.44
N SER A 146 8.80 18.62 -13.27
CA SER A 146 10.01 19.46 -13.51
C SER A 146 10.18 20.80 -12.76
N SER A 147 9.30 21.15 -11.80
CA SER A 147 9.45 22.32 -10.96
C SER A 147 9.18 21.98 -9.49
N ARG A 148 10.18 22.17 -8.63
CA ARG A 148 10.05 22.14 -7.16
C ARG A 148 9.39 23.40 -6.60
N THR A 149 8.71 24.19 -7.43
CA THR A 149 7.93 25.36 -6.97
C THR A 149 6.63 24.95 -6.29
N PHE A 150 6.06 23.81 -6.67
CA PHE A 150 4.89 23.22 -6.04
C PHE A 150 4.96 21.68 -6.14
N ALA A 151 5.50 21.05 -5.09
CA ALA A 151 5.59 19.58 -5.00
C ALA A 151 4.64 19.06 -3.93
N ARG A 152 4.02 17.91 -4.21
CA ARG A 152 3.08 17.20 -3.35
C ARG A 152 3.74 15.90 -2.88
N PRO A 153 4.24 15.81 -1.64
CA PRO A 153 5.00 14.64 -1.22
C PRO A 153 4.14 13.45 -0.78
N VAL A 154 4.51 12.23 -1.19
CA VAL A 154 3.99 10.95 -0.69
C VAL A 154 4.40 10.77 0.79
N PRO A 155 3.48 10.43 1.71
CA PRO A 155 3.73 10.25 3.15
C PRO A 155 4.78 9.23 3.54
N LEU A 156 4.83 8.08 2.87
CA LEU A 156 5.82 7.04 3.07
C LEU A 156 6.11 6.37 1.74
N THR A 157 7.38 6.35 1.38
CA THR A 157 7.87 5.60 0.23
C THR A 157 8.85 4.55 0.70
N VAL A 158 8.52 3.29 0.44
CA VAL A 158 9.46 2.18 0.61
C VAL A 158 10.21 2.00 -0.71
N GLY A 159 11.50 2.35 -0.72
CA GLY A 159 12.31 2.31 -1.94
C GLY A 159 13.65 1.65 -1.68
N ASN A 160 14.16 0.91 -2.67
CA ASN A 160 15.40 0.13 -2.53
C ASN A 160 15.37 -0.75 -1.26
N ALA A 161 14.34 -1.59 -1.13
CA ALA A 161 14.13 -2.42 0.04
C ALA A 161 13.71 -3.87 -0.30
N SER A 162 14.00 -4.82 0.60
CA SER A 162 13.63 -6.24 0.44
C SER A 162 13.20 -6.88 1.76
N HIS A 163 12.31 -7.89 1.69
CA HIS A 163 11.71 -8.54 2.87
C HIS A 163 11.07 -7.52 3.81
N VAL A 164 10.25 -6.66 3.22
CA VAL A 164 9.53 -5.62 3.95
C VAL A 164 8.17 -6.18 4.33
N HIS A 165 7.90 -6.21 5.63
CA HIS A 165 6.57 -6.49 6.15
C HIS A 165 6.06 -5.20 6.81
N ILE A 166 5.09 -4.57 6.18
CA ILE A 166 4.39 -3.43 6.76
C ILE A 166 2.98 -3.88 7.00
N GLU A 167 2.62 -3.96 8.27
CA GLU A 167 1.28 -4.31 8.72
C GLU A 167 0.87 -3.31 9.77
N ASP A 168 -0.44 -3.16 10.00
CA ASP A 168 -0.95 -2.37 11.13
C ASP A 168 -0.39 -0.93 11.20
N ILE A 169 -0.43 -0.19 10.09
CA ILE A 169 -0.16 1.25 10.07
C ILE A 169 -1.26 2.00 9.33
N THR A 170 -1.48 3.25 9.73
CA THR A 170 -2.45 4.14 9.09
C THR A 170 -1.74 5.29 8.38
N ILE A 171 -2.08 5.57 7.12
CA ILE A 171 -1.59 6.74 6.37
C ILE A 171 -2.77 7.63 6.01
N VAL A 172 -2.76 8.89 6.43
CA VAL A 172 -3.84 9.85 6.18
C VAL A 172 -3.33 11.12 5.52
N ASN A 173 -4.22 11.80 4.79
CA ASN A 173 -3.98 13.12 4.23
C ASN A 173 -2.76 13.24 3.30
N SER A 174 -2.56 12.26 2.39
CA SER A 174 -1.48 12.26 1.41
C SER A 174 -1.60 13.41 0.37
N PRO A 175 -0.59 14.26 0.20
CA PRO A 175 -0.54 15.22 -0.90
C PRO A 175 -0.62 14.63 -2.33
N PHE A 176 -0.30 13.34 -2.54
CA PHE A 176 -0.10 12.66 -3.87
C PHE A 176 -0.71 11.22 -3.85
N TRP A 177 -1.34 10.57 -4.87
CA TRP A 177 -1.17 10.41 -6.35
C TRP A 177 -2.33 10.92 -7.24
N TYR A 178 -1.98 11.27 -8.50
CA TYR A 178 -2.77 11.27 -9.76
C TYR A 178 -1.76 11.10 -10.96
N ALA A 179 -2.17 10.73 -12.19
CA ALA A 179 -1.41 9.94 -13.21
C ALA A 179 0.06 10.27 -13.64
N GLY A 180 0.75 9.27 -14.26
CA GLY A 180 2.15 9.29 -14.73
C GLY A 180 3.12 8.39 -13.94
N GLU A 181 2.60 7.72 -12.93
CA GLU A 181 3.33 7.09 -11.84
C GLU A 181 3.21 5.55 -11.90
N VAL A 182 4.18 4.82 -11.37
CA VAL A 182 4.31 3.35 -11.39
C VAL A 182 3.79 2.69 -10.12
N ASP A 183 2.51 2.37 -10.02
CA ASP A 183 1.95 1.75 -8.81
C ASP A 183 2.42 0.29 -8.68
N ILE A 184 3.13 -0.03 -7.60
CA ILE A 184 3.54 -1.40 -7.28
C ILE A 184 2.83 -1.84 -6.01
N VAL A 185 1.97 -2.83 -6.14
CA VAL A 185 1.29 -3.46 -5.01
C VAL A 185 1.64 -4.94 -5.05
N ALA A 186 2.46 -5.40 -4.11
CA ALA A 186 2.87 -6.79 -4.14
C ALA A 186 3.09 -7.42 -2.77
N ASN A 187 2.93 -8.75 -2.72
CA ASN A 187 3.07 -9.56 -1.52
C ASN A 187 2.12 -9.12 -0.40
N VAL A 188 0.86 -8.89 -0.75
CA VAL A 188 -0.16 -8.45 0.20
C VAL A 188 -1.04 -9.64 0.54
N THR A 189 -1.02 -10.05 1.80
CA THR A 189 -1.97 -11.03 2.32
C THR A 189 -3.07 -10.30 3.06
N ILE A 190 -4.28 -10.38 2.54
CA ILE A 190 -5.52 -9.90 3.13
C ILE A 190 -6.24 -11.14 3.66
N LYS A 191 -6.10 -11.41 4.96
CA LYS A 191 -6.62 -12.63 5.57
C LYS A 191 -7.63 -12.37 6.69
N ASP A 192 -8.61 -13.25 6.84
CA ASP A 192 -9.60 -13.26 7.94
C ASP A 192 -10.48 -11.99 7.97
N VAL A 193 -10.99 -11.59 6.79
CA VAL A 193 -11.76 -10.35 6.60
C VAL A 193 -13.25 -10.63 6.41
N SER A 194 -14.12 -9.80 7.00
CA SER A 194 -15.56 -9.80 6.70
C SER A 194 -16.02 -8.42 6.22
N MET A 195 -16.70 -8.38 5.07
CA MET A 195 -17.32 -7.19 4.50
C MET A 195 -18.84 -7.34 4.45
N ASN A 196 -19.56 -6.36 5.01
CA ASN A 196 -21.01 -6.38 5.14
C ASN A 196 -21.62 -5.08 4.60
N ASN A 197 -22.67 -5.16 3.77
CA ASN A 197 -23.38 -4.00 3.22
C ASN A 197 -22.43 -2.99 2.52
N ALA A 198 -21.53 -3.50 1.68
CA ALA A 198 -20.48 -2.72 1.04
C ALA A 198 -20.59 -2.79 -0.49
N GLN A 199 -20.09 -1.76 -1.16
CA GLN A 199 -20.08 -1.75 -2.62
C GLN A 199 -19.13 -2.80 -3.21
N ASN A 200 -17.99 -3.07 -2.56
CA ASN A 200 -16.99 -4.00 -3.06
C ASN A 200 -16.44 -4.88 -1.94
N GLY A 201 -16.15 -6.14 -2.26
CA GLY A 201 -15.44 -7.07 -1.38
C GLY A 201 -13.94 -7.11 -1.69
N ALA A 202 -13.43 -8.29 -2.03
CA ALA A 202 -12.05 -8.47 -2.44
C ALA A 202 -11.84 -7.78 -3.80
N ARG A 203 -11.18 -6.61 -3.79
CA ARG A 203 -11.10 -5.73 -4.97
C ARG A 203 -9.68 -5.29 -5.29
N ILE A 204 -9.31 -5.44 -6.55
CA ILE A 204 -8.22 -4.72 -7.21
C ILE A 204 -8.86 -3.79 -8.26
N LYS A 205 -8.50 -2.51 -8.22
CA LYS A 205 -8.94 -1.53 -9.22
C LYS A 205 -7.75 -0.78 -9.78
N VAL A 206 -7.75 -0.59 -11.09
CA VAL A 206 -6.72 0.11 -11.82
C VAL A 206 -7.39 0.91 -12.93
N PHE A 207 -7.05 2.20 -13.04
CA PHE A 207 -7.50 3.01 -14.17
C PHE A 207 -6.98 2.43 -15.49
N GLY A 208 -7.72 2.67 -16.57
CA GLY A 208 -7.23 2.39 -17.91
C GLY A 208 -6.03 3.26 -18.29
N GLY A 209 -5.49 2.98 -19.46
CA GLY A 209 -4.48 3.83 -20.07
C GLY A 209 -5.09 5.18 -20.46
N SER A 210 -4.21 6.16 -20.70
CA SER A 210 -4.60 7.45 -21.24
C SER A 210 -3.58 7.88 -22.28
N SER A 211 -4.04 8.47 -23.37
CA SER A 211 -3.16 9.14 -24.34
C SER A 211 -2.75 10.54 -23.89
N ASP A 212 -3.39 11.11 -22.86
CA ASP A 212 -3.05 12.42 -22.31
C ASP A 212 -1.91 12.27 -21.29
N PRO A 213 -0.71 12.80 -21.59
CA PRO A 213 0.42 12.73 -20.66
C PRO A 213 0.24 13.58 -19.40
N ALA A 214 -0.74 14.50 -19.34
CA ALA A 214 -1.12 15.27 -18.14
C ALA A 214 -2.38 14.70 -17.46
N SER A 215 -2.81 13.49 -17.85
CA SER A 215 -3.93 12.80 -17.25
C SER A 215 -3.77 12.75 -15.74
N THR A 216 -4.88 12.94 -15.03
CA THR A 216 -4.94 12.72 -13.58
C THR A 216 -5.75 11.48 -13.22
N ALA A 217 -6.39 10.83 -14.20
CA ALA A 217 -7.25 9.66 -14.03
C ALA A 217 -6.91 8.59 -15.07
N GLY A 218 -5.81 7.87 -14.84
CA GLY A 218 -5.32 6.81 -15.75
C GLY A 218 -4.11 7.19 -16.59
N GLY A 219 -3.44 6.19 -17.16
CA GLY A 219 -2.14 6.33 -17.83
C GLY A 219 -0.91 6.11 -16.94
N GLY A 220 -1.12 5.82 -15.64
CA GLY A 220 -0.07 5.25 -14.79
C GLY A 220 0.30 3.82 -15.22
N SER A 221 1.47 3.34 -14.81
CA SER A 221 1.95 1.98 -15.11
C SER A 221 2.29 1.24 -13.81
N GLY A 222 2.81 0.02 -13.85
CA GLY A 222 3.21 -0.72 -12.65
C GLY A 222 2.69 -2.14 -12.61
N PHE A 223 2.53 -2.71 -11.42
CA PHE A 223 1.96 -4.05 -11.29
C PHE A 223 1.31 -4.33 -9.94
N VAL A 224 0.34 -5.23 -9.97
CA VAL A 224 -0.24 -5.87 -8.80
C VAL A 224 0.13 -7.36 -8.83
N GLN A 225 0.85 -7.83 -7.82
CA GLN A 225 1.40 -9.20 -7.84
C GLN A 225 1.50 -9.89 -6.48
N ASN A 226 1.20 -11.17 -6.39
CA ASN A 226 1.17 -11.93 -5.13
C ASN A 226 0.24 -11.26 -4.12
N ILE A 227 -1.05 -11.19 -4.50
CA ILE A 227 -2.11 -10.69 -3.65
C ILE A 227 -2.98 -11.85 -3.25
N THR A 228 -2.99 -12.16 -1.96
CA THR A 228 -3.80 -13.26 -1.43
C THR A 228 -4.94 -12.69 -0.61
N TYR A 229 -6.18 -12.90 -1.06
CA TYR A 229 -7.38 -12.75 -0.25
C TYR A 229 -7.75 -14.11 0.34
N HIS A 230 -7.56 -14.31 1.64
CA HIS A 230 -7.74 -15.60 2.29
C HIS A 230 -8.76 -15.52 3.42
N ASP A 231 -9.70 -16.47 3.50
CA ASP A 231 -10.73 -16.51 4.55
C ASP A 231 -11.56 -15.20 4.55
N TYR A 232 -12.20 -14.91 3.42
CA TYR A 232 -12.89 -13.64 3.17
C TYR A 232 -14.41 -13.83 3.12
N THR A 233 -15.17 -13.16 3.98
CA THR A 233 -16.64 -13.30 4.05
C THR A 233 -17.35 -12.04 3.55
N VAL A 234 -18.19 -12.17 2.53
CA VAL A 234 -19.05 -11.12 1.98
C VAL A 234 -20.50 -11.31 2.43
N ASN A 235 -21.20 -10.25 2.81
CA ASN A 235 -22.62 -10.32 3.16
C ASN A 235 -23.35 -9.08 2.67
N ASN A 236 -24.30 -9.27 1.76
CA ASN A 236 -25.01 -8.17 1.10
C ASN A 236 -24.02 -7.16 0.46
N VAL A 237 -23.05 -7.67 -0.32
CA VAL A 237 -22.04 -6.86 -1.03
C VAL A 237 -22.39 -6.74 -2.51
N ASP A 238 -22.30 -5.54 -3.08
CA ASP A 238 -22.71 -5.31 -4.48
C ASP A 238 -21.78 -6.04 -5.47
N ASN A 239 -20.46 -5.87 -5.29
CA ASN A 239 -19.43 -6.50 -6.11
C ASN A 239 -18.49 -7.34 -5.23
N PRO A 240 -18.78 -8.64 -4.99
CA PRO A 240 -18.07 -9.42 -3.98
C PRO A 240 -16.58 -9.68 -4.28
N ILE A 241 -16.25 -10.01 -5.53
CA ILE A 241 -14.88 -10.19 -6.01
C ILE A 241 -14.73 -9.35 -7.27
N VAL A 242 -13.73 -8.46 -7.30
CA VAL A 242 -13.50 -7.54 -8.41
C VAL A 242 -12.03 -7.47 -8.77
N ILE A 243 -11.73 -7.67 -10.05
CA ILE A 243 -10.55 -7.10 -10.70
C ILE A 243 -11.11 -6.20 -11.80
N ASP A 244 -10.87 -4.89 -11.69
CA ASP A 244 -11.34 -3.89 -12.64
C ASP A 244 -10.15 -3.07 -13.11
N GLN A 245 -9.64 -3.38 -14.31
CA GLN A 245 -8.47 -2.72 -14.89
C GLN A 245 -8.83 -1.61 -15.90
N CYS A 246 -10.11 -1.23 -15.95
CA CYS A 246 -10.64 -0.10 -16.72
C CYS A 246 -11.39 0.87 -15.80
N TYR A 247 -10.99 0.96 -14.54
CA TYR A 247 -11.70 1.72 -13.52
C TYR A 247 -11.87 3.18 -13.95
N ASP A 248 -13.12 3.65 -13.96
CA ASP A 248 -13.51 5.01 -14.35
C ASP A 248 -12.98 5.44 -15.74
N THR A 249 -12.72 4.45 -16.62
CA THR A 249 -12.26 4.66 -17.99
C THR A 249 -13.32 4.08 -18.93
N ALA A 250 -13.83 4.89 -19.85
CA ALA A 250 -14.84 4.43 -20.80
C ALA A 250 -14.33 3.20 -21.58
N ALA A 251 -15.20 2.21 -21.81
CA ALA A 251 -14.78 0.91 -22.36
C ALA A 251 -14.07 1.02 -23.73
N ASP A 252 -14.52 1.94 -24.60
CA ASP A 252 -13.89 2.21 -25.89
C ASP A 252 -12.51 2.89 -25.73
N VAL A 253 -12.39 3.80 -24.77
CA VAL A 253 -11.12 4.43 -24.41
C VAL A 253 -10.16 3.40 -23.80
N CYS A 254 -10.62 2.54 -22.89
CA CYS A 254 -9.79 1.50 -22.27
C CYS A 254 -9.38 0.43 -23.30
N ALA A 255 -10.26 0.09 -24.25
CA ALA A 255 -9.90 -0.82 -25.35
C ALA A 255 -8.86 -0.19 -26.29
N GLN A 256 -8.94 1.12 -26.53
CA GLN A 256 -7.96 1.84 -27.33
C GLN A 256 -6.64 2.08 -26.57
N PHE A 257 -6.72 2.30 -25.27
CA PHE A 257 -5.63 2.59 -24.35
C PHE A 257 -5.77 1.70 -23.10
N PRO A 258 -5.37 0.42 -23.18
CA PRO A 258 -5.44 -0.47 -22.02
C PRO A 258 -4.51 0.02 -20.91
N SER A 259 -4.79 -0.41 -19.68
CA SER A 259 -3.96 -0.09 -18.54
C SER A 259 -2.53 -0.59 -18.76
N LEU A 260 -1.56 0.21 -18.30
CA LEU A 260 -0.15 -0.17 -18.32
C LEU A 260 0.27 -0.85 -17.00
N VAL A 261 -0.63 -1.02 -16.05
CA VAL A 261 -0.40 -1.79 -14.82
C VAL A 261 -0.76 -3.24 -15.07
N THR A 262 0.18 -4.17 -14.91
CA THR A 262 -0.12 -5.61 -15.03
C THR A 262 -0.69 -6.17 -13.74
N ILE A 263 -1.53 -7.20 -13.81
CA ILE A 263 -2.02 -7.92 -12.63
C ILE A 263 -1.71 -9.41 -12.82
N SER A 264 -1.04 -10.01 -11.84
CA SER A 264 -0.67 -11.43 -11.88
C SER A 264 -0.61 -12.03 -10.49
N ASP A 265 -0.67 -13.34 -10.34
CA ASP A 265 -0.48 -14.01 -9.03
C ASP A 265 -1.46 -13.43 -7.98
N VAL A 266 -2.76 -13.61 -8.24
CA VAL A 266 -3.82 -13.14 -7.34
C VAL A 266 -4.65 -14.34 -6.92
N HIS A 267 -4.70 -14.58 -5.62
CA HIS A 267 -5.29 -15.76 -5.04
C HIS A 267 -6.51 -15.40 -4.18
N PHE A 268 -7.68 -15.88 -4.59
CA PHE A 268 -8.91 -15.82 -3.82
C PHE A 268 -9.16 -17.17 -3.14
N ILE A 269 -8.85 -17.26 -1.86
CA ILE A 269 -8.91 -18.50 -1.10
C ILE A 269 -10.01 -18.39 -0.04
N ASN A 270 -11.01 -19.27 -0.11
CA ASN A 270 -12.12 -19.34 0.83
C ASN A 270 -12.93 -18.03 0.89
N VAL A 271 -13.32 -17.48 -0.27
CA VAL A 271 -14.19 -16.30 -0.36
C VAL A 271 -15.67 -16.71 -0.40
N LYS A 272 -16.48 -16.32 0.59
CA LYS A 272 -17.83 -16.88 0.79
C LYS A 272 -18.89 -15.86 1.21
N GLY A 273 -20.16 -16.16 0.95
CA GLY A 273 -21.32 -15.48 1.55
C GLY A 273 -22.37 -15.03 0.53
N THR A 274 -22.82 -13.77 0.58
CA THR A 274 -23.93 -13.28 -0.25
C THR A 274 -23.64 -11.95 -0.95
N SER A 275 -24.07 -11.84 -2.21
CA SER A 275 -24.14 -10.53 -2.89
C SER A 275 -25.47 -9.84 -2.59
N SER A 276 -25.55 -8.53 -2.86
CA SER A 276 -26.78 -7.74 -2.65
C SER A 276 -27.81 -7.90 -3.78
N GLY A 277 -27.37 -8.35 -4.95
CA GLY A 277 -28.17 -8.40 -6.17
C GLY A 277 -28.20 -7.09 -6.96
N ALA A 278 -27.48 -6.04 -6.54
CA ALA A 278 -27.39 -4.77 -7.26
C ALA A 278 -26.86 -4.95 -8.70
N GLU A 279 -25.85 -5.82 -8.86
CA GLU A 279 -25.27 -6.21 -10.15
C GLU A 279 -25.90 -7.50 -10.71
N GLY A 280 -27.17 -7.72 -10.37
CA GLY A 280 -27.90 -8.94 -10.71
C GLY A 280 -27.26 -10.17 -10.07
N ASN A 281 -26.89 -11.15 -10.89
CA ASN A 281 -26.37 -12.43 -10.43
C ASN A 281 -24.85 -12.54 -10.48
N VAL A 282 -24.15 -11.48 -10.93
CA VAL A 282 -22.70 -11.45 -11.00
C VAL A 282 -22.12 -11.38 -9.59
N VAL A 283 -21.30 -12.37 -9.22
CA VAL A 283 -20.68 -12.43 -7.88
C VAL A 283 -19.15 -12.37 -7.92
N ALA A 284 -18.56 -12.57 -9.09
CA ALA A 284 -17.17 -12.25 -9.35
C ALA A 284 -17.08 -11.60 -10.73
N ASP A 285 -16.35 -10.50 -10.79
CA ASP A 285 -16.10 -9.74 -12.01
C ASP A 285 -14.61 -9.51 -12.17
N LEU A 286 -13.98 -10.27 -13.06
CA LEU A 286 -12.53 -10.32 -13.25
C LEU A 286 -12.19 -9.80 -14.65
N GLU A 287 -12.14 -8.48 -14.78
CA GLU A 287 -11.94 -7.79 -16.05
C GLU A 287 -10.59 -7.10 -16.11
N CYS A 288 -9.74 -7.65 -16.97
CA CYS A 288 -8.46 -7.05 -17.29
C CYS A 288 -8.48 -6.37 -18.66
N SER A 289 -7.92 -5.17 -18.72
CA SER A 289 -7.77 -4.37 -19.93
C SER A 289 -6.74 -4.98 -20.90
N SER A 290 -5.81 -5.77 -20.37
CA SER A 290 -4.88 -6.66 -21.07
C SER A 290 -4.76 -7.96 -20.28
N GLU A 291 -4.08 -8.97 -20.81
CA GLU A 291 -4.04 -10.29 -20.17
C GLU A 291 -3.50 -10.25 -18.72
N CYS A 292 -4.29 -10.78 -17.78
CA CYS A 292 -3.91 -11.07 -16.40
C CYS A 292 -3.55 -12.54 -16.25
N THR A 293 -2.48 -12.85 -15.54
CA THR A 293 -1.92 -14.21 -15.44
C THR A 293 -1.98 -14.76 -14.02
N ASP A 294 -2.05 -16.09 -13.87
CA ASP A 294 -2.05 -16.77 -12.56
C ASP A 294 -3.08 -16.20 -11.56
N ILE A 295 -4.31 -16.04 -12.03
CA ILE A 295 -5.44 -15.66 -11.18
C ILE A 295 -6.14 -16.95 -10.76
N THR A 296 -6.15 -17.22 -9.45
CA THR A 296 -6.67 -18.49 -8.93
C THR A 296 -7.78 -18.25 -7.93
N ALA A 297 -8.76 -19.15 -7.90
CA ALA A 297 -9.82 -19.15 -6.90
C ALA A 297 -10.05 -20.57 -6.36
N ASN A 298 -10.12 -20.70 -5.04
CA ASN A 298 -10.38 -21.98 -4.39
C ASN A 298 -11.21 -21.79 -3.12
N GLY A 299 -12.37 -22.44 -3.05
CA GLY A 299 -13.33 -22.32 -1.98
C GLY A 299 -14.31 -21.16 -2.13
N THR A 300 -14.59 -20.71 -3.36
CA THR A 300 -15.58 -19.67 -3.67
C THR A 300 -17.00 -20.21 -3.45
N ASP A 301 -17.76 -19.62 -2.53
CA ASP A 301 -19.19 -19.95 -2.29
C ASP A 301 -19.97 -18.67 -2.00
N ILE A 302 -20.28 -17.93 -3.06
CA ILE A 302 -21.04 -16.67 -3.00
C ILE A 302 -22.37 -16.85 -3.72
N ARG A 303 -23.46 -16.37 -3.10
CA ARG A 303 -24.82 -16.55 -3.63
C ARG A 303 -25.51 -15.20 -3.83
N PRO A 304 -26.07 -14.94 -5.03
CA PRO A 304 -26.96 -13.81 -5.21
C PRO A 304 -28.31 -14.05 -4.52
N PRO A 305 -29.14 -13.01 -4.35
CA PRO A 305 -30.46 -13.14 -3.74
C PRO A 305 -31.38 -14.10 -4.52
N ASP A 306 -31.32 -14.06 -5.85
CA ASP A 306 -32.18 -14.83 -6.74
C ASP A 306 -31.39 -15.50 -7.87
N GLY A 307 -31.71 -16.76 -8.18
CA GLY A 307 -31.09 -17.51 -9.28
C GLY A 307 -29.68 -18.03 -8.98
N ALA A 308 -28.98 -18.46 -10.03
CA ALA A 308 -27.62 -18.99 -9.92
C ALA A 308 -26.59 -17.85 -10.02
N ALA A 309 -25.51 -17.98 -9.25
CA ALA A 309 -24.34 -17.10 -9.34
C ALA A 309 -23.71 -17.16 -10.74
N THR A 310 -23.33 -16.00 -11.26
CA THR A 310 -22.59 -15.85 -12.52
C THR A 310 -21.23 -15.20 -12.26
N PHE A 311 -20.25 -15.54 -13.09
CA PHE A 311 -18.85 -15.14 -12.93
C PHE A 311 -18.38 -14.56 -14.26
N THR A 312 -18.04 -13.29 -14.27
CA THR A 312 -17.58 -12.59 -15.48
C THR A 312 -16.06 -12.58 -15.50
N CYS A 313 -15.46 -12.93 -16.64
CA CYS A 313 -14.02 -12.87 -16.81
C CYS A 313 -13.67 -12.35 -18.20
N GLN A 314 -12.73 -11.41 -18.24
CA GLN A 314 -12.17 -10.86 -19.47
C GLN A 314 -10.65 -10.81 -19.38
N ASN A 315 -9.98 -11.34 -20.41
CA ASN A 315 -8.53 -11.35 -20.54
C ASN A 315 -7.81 -11.97 -19.32
N ILE A 316 -8.35 -13.08 -18.79
CA ILE A 316 -7.61 -13.94 -17.85
C ILE A 316 -6.93 -15.03 -18.67
N GLU A 317 -5.61 -15.16 -18.57
CA GLU A 317 -4.78 -16.08 -19.38
C GLU A 317 -5.28 -17.52 -19.32
N SER A 318 -5.59 -18.00 -18.11
CA SER A 318 -6.17 -19.32 -17.87
C SER A 318 -7.22 -19.25 -16.78
N THR A 319 -8.35 -19.88 -17.03
CA THR A 319 -9.44 -20.03 -16.06
C THR A 319 -9.47 -21.41 -15.40
N ASP A 320 -8.54 -22.31 -15.75
CA ASP A 320 -8.49 -23.68 -15.22
C ASP A 320 -8.23 -23.75 -13.71
N GLN A 321 -7.66 -22.69 -13.14
CA GLN A 321 -7.36 -22.55 -11.70
C GLN A 321 -8.43 -21.76 -10.95
N LEU A 322 -9.53 -21.40 -11.62
CA LEU A 322 -10.72 -20.86 -10.99
C LEU A 322 -11.68 -22.01 -10.66
N ASP A 323 -12.25 -22.01 -9.47
CA ASP A 323 -13.22 -23.02 -9.03
C ASP A 323 -14.66 -22.73 -9.49
N PHE A 324 -14.81 -21.80 -10.43
CA PHE A 324 -16.06 -21.40 -11.07
C PHE A 324 -15.89 -21.23 -12.58
N ASN A 325 -17.00 -21.34 -13.32
CA ASN A 325 -16.99 -21.19 -14.77
C ASN A 325 -17.23 -19.73 -15.17
N CYS A 326 -16.24 -19.15 -15.84
CA CYS A 326 -16.32 -17.80 -16.40
C CYS A 326 -17.27 -17.71 -17.60
N THR A 327 -17.99 -16.59 -17.68
CA THR A 327 -18.69 -16.09 -18.87
C THR A 327 -18.04 -14.78 -19.34
N ALA A 328 -18.13 -14.50 -20.64
CA ALA A 328 -17.67 -13.21 -21.16
C ALA A 328 -18.60 -12.06 -20.66
N PRO A 329 -18.08 -10.83 -20.50
CA PRO A 329 -18.89 -9.67 -20.16
C PRO A 329 -20.00 -9.42 -21.18
N ALA A 330 -21.10 -8.82 -20.73
CA ALA A 330 -22.15 -8.36 -21.63
C ALA A 330 -21.63 -7.14 -22.42
N SER A 331 -21.65 -7.22 -23.75
CA SER A 331 -21.26 -6.15 -24.68
C SER A 331 -22.16 -4.92 -24.62
#